data_AF-A0A431IBP9-F1
#
_entry.id   AF-A0A431IBP9-F1
#
_cell.length_a   1.000
_cell.length_b   1.000
_cell.length_c   1.000
_cell.angle_alpha   90.00
_cell.angle_beta   90.00
_cell.angle_gamma   90.00
#
_symmetry.space_group_name_H-M   'P 1'
#
loop_
_entity.id
_entity.type
_entity.pdbx_description
1 polymer ?
#
loop_
_entity_poly.entity_id
_entity_poly.type
_entity_poly.pdbx_seq_one_letter_code
_entity_poly.pdbx_strand_id
1 'polypeptide(L)'
;MSVTLEVLQPPTVDRLYFWALQADFATGDAGRRPAGGAHLGLQWHPQHPGSTAVNWGGYRPGGGELSGTVSALPSALGNVNTRDMRWRPGEPYRLTISRVEPIRAEPTGAVRWRGSVTDSSGTTTVVRDLFVEGDRIVGVVMWSEVFARCEHPSVGVRWSDPTAVTVDGRLVPIPRVSVNYQSHADGGCANTDSRPDATGVAQWTTVTRTVAQGTVLAVPGSGAAAPVPSGP
;
A
#
# COMPACT_ATOMS: atom_id res chain seq x y z
N MET A 1 -8.80 5.09 1.00
CA MET A 1 -8.10 4.12 1.87
C MET A 1 -6.73 4.67 2.15
N SER A 2 -6.22 4.49 3.36
CA SER A 2 -4.87 4.93 3.72
C SER A 2 -4.30 4.08 4.85
N VAL A 3 -2.98 3.99 4.88
CA VAL A 3 -2.19 3.31 5.91
C VAL A 3 -0.84 4.00 6.05
N THR A 4 -0.26 3.98 7.25
CA THR A 4 1.11 4.42 7.47
C THR A 4 2.06 3.24 7.25
N LEU A 5 3.08 3.46 6.43
CA LEU A 5 4.20 2.56 6.19
C LEU A 5 5.47 3.15 6.78
N GLU A 6 6.20 2.36 7.55
CA GLU A 6 7.54 2.68 8.04
C GLU A 6 8.51 1.57 7.62
N VAL A 7 9.62 1.94 6.98
CA VAL A 7 10.70 0.99 6.67
C VAL A 7 11.64 0.92 7.87
N LEU A 8 11.54 -0.14 8.67
CA LEU A 8 12.30 -0.31 9.91
C LEU A 8 13.77 -0.63 9.63
N GLN A 9 13.98 -1.56 8.71
CA GLN A 9 15.29 -2.03 8.28
C GLN A 9 15.29 -2.10 6.77
N PRO A 10 16.03 -1.21 6.08
CA PRO A 10 16.06 -1.19 4.62
C PRO A 10 16.88 -2.37 4.09
N PRO A 11 16.70 -2.72 2.80
CA PRO A 11 17.58 -3.66 2.13
C PRO A 11 19.04 -3.20 2.11
N THR A 12 19.96 -4.15 2.13
CA THR A 12 21.41 -3.92 1.99
C THR A 12 22.01 -4.63 0.78
N VAL A 13 21.16 -5.10 -0.13
CA VAL A 13 21.53 -5.87 -1.33
C VAL A 13 20.88 -5.25 -2.56
N ASP A 14 21.51 -5.43 -3.72
CA ASP A 14 21.04 -4.89 -4.99
C ASP A 14 19.90 -5.72 -5.58
N ARG A 15 18.73 -5.69 -4.91
CA ARG A 15 17.49 -6.34 -5.34
C ARG A 15 16.32 -5.38 -5.19
N LEU A 16 15.27 -5.60 -5.98
CA LEU A 16 14.02 -4.84 -5.87
C LEU A 16 13.25 -5.29 -4.62
N TYR A 17 12.79 -4.33 -3.84
CA TYR A 17 11.80 -4.54 -2.79
C TYR A 17 10.67 -3.54 -2.99
N PHE A 18 9.45 -3.99 -2.81
CA PHE A 18 8.27 -3.17 -2.96
C PHE A 18 7.31 -3.42 -1.80
N TRP A 19 6.94 -2.35 -1.11
CA TRP A 19 6.00 -2.39 0.00
C TRP A 19 4.79 -1.53 -0.34
N ALA A 20 3.64 -2.15 -0.56
CA ALA A 20 2.49 -1.44 -1.14
C ALA A 20 1.18 -1.69 -0.39
N LEU A 21 0.38 -0.62 -0.35
CA LEU A 21 -1.06 -0.65 -0.15
C LEU A 21 -1.73 -0.90 -1.50
N GLN A 22 -2.40 -2.03 -1.66
CA GLN A 22 -3.21 -2.33 -2.83
C GLN A 22 -4.70 -2.16 -2.53
N ALA A 23 -5.42 -1.62 -3.51
CA ALA A 23 -6.86 -1.53 -3.53
C ALA A 23 -7.42 -2.23 -4.77
N ASP A 24 -8.41 -3.09 -4.55
CA ASP A 24 -9.22 -3.67 -5.61
C ASP A 24 -10.48 -2.82 -5.80
N PHE A 25 -10.82 -2.54 -7.06
CA PHE A 25 -11.93 -1.66 -7.41
C PHE A 25 -13.10 -2.45 -7.97
N ALA A 26 -14.30 -1.91 -7.78
CA ALA A 26 -15.51 -2.41 -8.44
C ALA A 26 -16.45 -1.27 -8.82
N THR A 27 -17.39 -1.57 -9.72
CA THR A 27 -18.55 -0.72 -9.99
C THR A 27 -19.69 -1.01 -9.01
N GLY A 28 -20.66 -0.09 -8.90
CA GLY A 28 -21.72 -0.09 -7.87
C GLY A 28 -22.79 -1.18 -7.89
N ASP A 29 -23.77 -1.01 -6.98
CA ASP A 29 -24.50 -2.10 -6.30
C ASP A 29 -25.47 -2.94 -7.16
N ALA A 30 -25.79 -2.50 -8.38
CA ALA A 30 -26.48 -3.35 -9.36
C ALA A 30 -25.45 -4.14 -10.18
N GLY A 31 -24.99 -5.26 -9.61
CA GLY A 31 -24.16 -6.24 -10.30
C GLY A 31 -22.66 -6.02 -10.19
N ARG A 32 -22.17 -5.50 -9.04
CA ARG A 32 -20.76 -5.32 -8.64
C ARG A 32 -19.79 -6.09 -9.55
N ARG A 33 -19.20 -5.38 -10.50
CA ARG A 33 -18.21 -5.98 -11.42
C ARG A 33 -16.80 -5.61 -10.96
N PRO A 34 -15.87 -6.57 -10.89
CA PRO A 34 -14.45 -6.26 -10.70
C PRO A 34 -13.99 -5.25 -11.75
N ALA A 35 -13.28 -4.21 -11.31
CA ALA A 35 -12.79 -3.13 -12.16
C ALA A 35 -11.25 -3.00 -12.12
N GLY A 36 -10.57 -4.06 -11.68
CA GLY A 36 -9.13 -4.14 -11.59
C GLY A 36 -8.62 -3.76 -10.19
N GLY A 37 -7.32 -3.53 -10.09
CA GLY A 37 -6.67 -3.15 -8.84
C GLY A 37 -5.45 -2.28 -9.08
N ALA A 38 -5.06 -1.51 -8.06
CA ALA A 38 -3.88 -0.66 -8.10
C ALA A 38 -3.15 -0.70 -6.76
N HIS A 39 -1.83 -0.51 -6.81
CA HIS A 39 -0.94 -0.56 -5.66
C HIS A 39 -0.11 0.71 -5.55
N LEU A 40 -0.17 1.34 -4.36
CA LEU A 40 0.63 2.50 -3.98
C LEU A 40 1.65 2.06 -2.95
N GLY A 41 2.92 2.36 -3.16
CA GLY A 41 3.94 1.92 -2.21
C GLY A 41 5.30 2.57 -2.36
N LEU A 42 6.14 2.34 -1.36
CA LEU A 42 7.55 2.69 -1.40
C LEU A 42 8.34 1.53 -2.02
N GLN A 43 9.34 1.86 -2.81
CA GLN A 43 10.24 0.89 -3.45
C GLN A 43 11.68 1.13 -3.03
N TRP A 44 12.39 0.04 -2.78
CA TRP A 44 13.84 -0.01 -2.86
C TRP A 44 14.23 -0.54 -4.24
N HIS A 45 14.81 0.31 -5.09
CA HIS A 45 15.17 -0.06 -6.46
C HIS A 45 16.61 0.38 -6.78
N PRO A 46 17.56 -0.55 -7.01
CA PRO A 46 19.00 -0.23 -7.14
C PRO A 46 19.40 0.74 -8.27
N GLN A 47 18.49 1.00 -9.21
CA GLN A 47 18.73 1.86 -10.36
C GLN A 47 18.04 3.23 -10.23
N HIS A 48 17.31 3.47 -9.13
CA HIS A 48 16.77 4.78 -8.78
C HIS A 48 17.72 5.54 -7.84
N PRO A 49 17.67 6.88 -7.80
CA PRO A 49 18.54 7.69 -6.95
C PRO A 49 18.41 7.32 -5.47
N GLY A 50 19.54 7.01 -4.83
CA GLY A 50 19.57 6.57 -3.42
C GLY A 50 18.86 5.25 -3.16
N SER A 51 18.55 4.48 -4.21
CA SER A 51 17.72 3.28 -4.19
C SER A 51 16.30 3.49 -3.69
N THR A 52 15.82 4.72 -3.53
CA THR A 52 14.49 5.02 -2.99
C THR A 52 13.58 5.53 -4.09
N ALA A 53 12.41 4.90 -4.23
CA ALA A 53 11.37 5.31 -5.17
C ALA A 53 9.98 5.16 -4.55
N VAL A 54 8.98 5.71 -5.23
CA VAL A 54 7.55 5.48 -4.98
C VAL A 54 6.93 4.88 -6.23
N ASN A 55 5.98 3.96 -6.08
CA ASN A 55 5.23 3.40 -7.19
C ASN A 55 3.73 3.61 -6.98
N TRP A 56 3.06 4.07 -8.03
CA TRP A 56 1.60 4.08 -8.14
C TRP A 56 1.21 3.57 -9.53
N GLY A 57 0.75 2.32 -9.58
CA GLY A 57 0.37 1.62 -10.81
C GLY A 57 -0.73 0.59 -10.53
N GLY A 58 -1.20 -0.07 -11.58
CA GLY A 58 -2.22 -1.10 -11.44
C GLY A 58 -2.69 -1.66 -12.78
N TYR A 59 -3.63 -2.60 -12.71
CA TYR A 59 -4.08 -3.37 -13.87
C TYR A 59 -5.60 -3.40 -13.95
N ARG A 60 -6.12 -3.39 -15.19
CA ARG A 60 -7.52 -3.69 -15.50
C ARG A 60 -7.82 -5.17 -15.20
N PRO A 61 -9.10 -5.59 -15.10
CA PRO A 61 -9.47 -6.99 -14.88
C PRO A 61 -8.82 -7.98 -15.87
N GLY A 62 -8.57 -7.56 -17.11
CA GLY A 62 -7.91 -8.36 -18.14
C GLY A 62 -6.37 -8.29 -18.18
N GLY A 63 -5.73 -7.67 -17.19
CA GLY A 63 -4.26 -7.63 -17.05
C GLY A 63 -3.54 -6.48 -17.75
N GLY A 64 -4.24 -5.61 -18.50
CA GLY A 64 -3.63 -4.43 -19.12
C GLY A 64 -3.39 -3.30 -18.10
N GLU A 65 -2.21 -2.66 -18.13
CA GLU A 65 -1.86 -1.56 -17.22
C GLU A 65 -2.86 -0.40 -17.27
N LEU A 66 -3.24 0.11 -16.10
CA LEU A 66 -4.10 1.28 -15.97
C LEU A 66 -3.40 2.52 -16.53
N SER A 67 -4.14 3.29 -17.34
CA SER A 67 -3.72 4.63 -17.74
C SER A 67 -3.95 5.63 -16.60
N GLY A 68 -3.42 6.83 -16.76
CA GLY A 68 -3.54 7.89 -15.76
C GLY A 68 -2.88 9.18 -16.20
N THR A 69 -2.89 10.19 -15.34
CA THR A 69 -2.19 11.45 -15.59
C THR A 69 -0.67 11.24 -15.60
N VAL A 70 0.08 12.17 -16.18
CA VAL A 70 1.53 12.21 -16.02
C VAL A 70 1.88 12.62 -14.59
N SER A 71 2.89 11.98 -13.99
CA SER A 71 3.46 12.37 -12.69
C SER A 71 4.37 13.59 -12.85
N ALA A 72 4.29 14.52 -11.90
CA ALA A 72 5.23 15.65 -11.81
C ALA A 72 6.61 15.24 -11.25
N LEU A 73 6.68 14.17 -10.46
CA LEU A 73 7.95 13.60 -9.99
C LEU A 73 8.75 13.05 -11.17
N PRO A 74 10.09 13.13 -11.18
CA PRO A 74 10.94 12.49 -12.20
C PRO A 74 10.96 10.96 -12.07
N SER A 75 11.58 10.29 -13.05
CA SER A 75 11.88 8.85 -12.98
C SER A 75 13.17 8.56 -13.71
N ALA A 76 14.19 8.09 -12.99
CA ALA A 76 15.46 7.68 -13.57
C ALA A 76 15.34 6.61 -14.67
N LEU A 77 14.33 5.73 -14.58
CA LEU A 77 14.11 4.65 -15.53
C LEU A 77 13.03 4.95 -16.60
N GLY A 78 12.52 6.18 -16.66
CA GLY A 78 11.39 6.51 -17.54
C GLY A 78 10.09 5.72 -17.27
N ASN A 79 9.99 5.00 -16.15
CA ASN A 79 8.82 4.23 -15.79
C ASN A 79 7.68 5.18 -15.36
N VAL A 80 6.49 4.99 -15.90
CA VAL A 80 5.33 5.86 -15.63
C VAL A 80 4.72 5.63 -14.24
N ASN A 81 4.93 4.45 -13.66
CA ASN A 81 4.38 4.04 -12.37
C ASN A 81 5.39 4.24 -11.24
N THR A 82 6.68 3.93 -11.46
CA THR A 82 7.76 4.13 -10.48
C THR A 82 8.44 5.48 -10.68
N ARG A 83 8.41 6.33 -9.66
CA ARG A 83 8.96 7.69 -9.67
C ARG A 83 10.03 7.86 -8.62
N ASP A 84 10.97 8.76 -8.87
CA ASP A 84 12.03 9.09 -7.92
C ASP A 84 11.40 9.83 -6.74
N MET A 85 11.50 9.25 -5.56
CA MET A 85 11.05 9.86 -4.32
C MET A 85 11.96 9.41 -3.19
N ARG A 86 12.62 10.37 -2.56
CA ARG A 86 13.49 10.09 -1.42
C ARG A 86 12.64 9.86 -0.18
N TRP A 87 12.71 8.65 0.35
CA TRP A 87 12.21 8.30 1.68
C TRP A 87 13.39 7.89 2.58
N ARG A 88 13.16 7.79 3.89
CA ARG A 88 14.19 7.43 4.88
C ARG A 88 13.70 6.29 5.78
N PRO A 89 14.58 5.33 6.11
CA PRO A 89 14.26 4.32 7.12
C PRO A 89 13.90 4.96 8.46
N GLY A 90 12.97 4.36 9.20
CA GLY A 90 12.46 4.84 10.49
C GLY A 90 11.52 6.04 10.41
N GLU A 91 11.30 6.63 9.22
CA GLU A 91 10.29 7.66 9.05
C GLU A 91 8.94 7.05 8.63
N PRO A 92 7.83 7.47 9.26
CA PRO A 92 6.49 7.04 8.85
C PRO A 92 6.03 7.82 7.61
N TYR A 93 5.51 7.11 6.63
CA TYR A 93 4.92 7.66 5.41
C TYR A 93 3.47 7.19 5.26
N ARG A 94 2.54 8.14 5.20
CA ARG A 94 1.12 7.84 5.02
C ARG A 94 0.79 7.66 3.56
N LEU A 95 0.54 6.42 3.15
CA LEU A 95 0.07 6.07 1.82
C LEU A 95 -1.43 6.31 1.75
N THR A 96 -1.90 7.05 0.75
CA THR A 96 -3.34 7.33 0.55
C THR A 96 -3.75 7.08 -0.89
N ILE A 97 -4.80 6.27 -1.04
CA ILE A 97 -5.54 6.04 -2.29
C ILE A 97 -6.92 6.67 -2.13
N SER A 98 -7.21 7.72 -2.89
CA SER A 98 -8.46 8.49 -2.78
C SER A 98 -9.07 8.80 -4.14
N ARG A 99 -10.41 8.93 -4.18
CA ARG A 99 -11.09 9.53 -5.34
C ARG A 99 -10.85 11.03 -5.32
N VAL A 100 -10.71 11.63 -6.50
CA VAL A 100 -10.45 13.08 -6.64
C VAL A 100 -11.43 13.72 -7.59
N GLU A 101 -11.79 14.98 -7.31
CA GLU A 101 -12.69 15.77 -8.16
C GLU A 101 -11.94 16.41 -9.35
N PRO A 102 -12.61 16.57 -10.53
CA PRO A 102 -13.85 15.89 -10.89
C PRO A 102 -13.66 14.37 -10.87
N ILE A 103 -14.62 13.63 -10.29
CA ILE A 103 -14.53 12.17 -10.11
C ILE A 103 -14.22 11.45 -11.43
N ARG A 104 -14.74 11.94 -12.55
CA ARG A 104 -14.58 11.32 -13.87
C ARG A 104 -13.57 12.08 -14.74
N ALA A 105 -12.73 11.33 -15.44
CA ALA A 105 -11.76 11.84 -16.40
C ALA A 105 -12.35 11.88 -17.82
N GLU A 106 -12.36 13.06 -18.43
CA GLU A 106 -12.67 13.23 -19.84
C GLU A 106 -11.50 12.81 -20.75
N PRO A 107 -11.74 12.29 -21.96
CA PRO A 107 -13.05 11.92 -22.54
C PRO A 107 -13.52 10.51 -22.12
N THR A 108 -12.74 9.82 -21.27
CA THR A 108 -12.94 8.39 -20.99
C THR A 108 -14.15 8.09 -20.10
N GLY A 109 -14.62 9.06 -19.31
CA GLY A 109 -15.61 8.86 -18.25
C GLY A 109 -15.14 8.02 -17.06
N ALA A 110 -13.87 7.57 -17.05
CA ALA A 110 -13.29 6.73 -16.01
C ALA A 110 -13.13 7.48 -14.68
N VAL A 111 -13.24 6.77 -13.56
CA VAL A 111 -13.05 7.33 -12.22
C VAL A 111 -11.57 7.59 -11.95
N ARG A 112 -11.28 8.76 -11.36
CA ARG A 112 -9.92 9.18 -11.00
C ARG A 112 -9.58 8.76 -9.58
N TRP A 113 -8.53 7.97 -9.46
CA TRP A 113 -7.95 7.53 -8.19
C TRP A 113 -6.54 8.07 -8.01
N ARG A 114 -6.36 8.94 -7.04
CA ARG A 114 -5.07 9.55 -6.70
C ARG A 114 -4.29 8.66 -5.73
N GLY A 115 -3.03 8.45 -6.06
CA GLY A 115 -2.02 7.94 -5.13
C GLY A 115 -1.18 9.08 -4.58
N SER A 116 -1.10 9.20 -3.26
CA SER A 116 -0.28 10.22 -2.59
C SER A 116 0.42 9.68 -1.36
N VAL A 117 1.59 10.22 -1.08
CA VAL A 117 2.39 9.91 0.11
C VAL A 117 2.56 11.17 0.95
N THR A 118 2.23 11.09 2.24
CA THR A 118 2.46 12.17 3.20
C THR A 118 3.59 11.78 4.14
N ASP A 119 4.62 12.63 4.27
CA ASP A 119 5.73 12.40 5.19
C ASP A 119 5.43 12.85 6.63
N SER A 120 6.38 12.64 7.54
CA SER A 120 6.27 13.00 8.96
C SER A 120 6.18 14.52 9.21
N SER A 121 6.57 15.35 8.24
CA SER A 121 6.38 16.82 8.31
C SER A 121 4.95 17.24 7.94
N GLY A 122 4.13 16.30 7.44
CA GLY A 122 2.80 16.57 6.89
C GLY A 122 2.82 16.98 5.41
N THR A 123 3.98 16.99 4.77
CA THR A 123 4.09 17.34 3.35
C THR A 123 3.56 16.19 2.50
N THR A 124 2.57 16.49 1.66
CA THR A 124 1.95 15.49 0.77
C THR A 124 2.50 15.60 -0.64
N THR A 125 3.08 14.49 -1.10
CA THR A 125 3.52 14.30 -2.49
C THR A 125 2.46 13.51 -3.25
N VAL A 126 1.90 14.12 -4.30
CA VAL A 126 1.02 13.40 -5.24
C VAL A 126 1.90 12.68 -6.27
N VAL A 127 1.67 11.37 -6.43
CA VAL A 127 2.38 10.59 -7.46
C VAL A 127 1.71 10.83 -8.82
N ARG A 128 0.45 10.43 -8.95
CA ARG A 128 -0.41 10.67 -10.14
C ARG A 128 -1.84 10.21 -9.85
N ASP A 129 -2.74 10.45 -10.80
CA ASP A 129 -4.07 9.87 -10.81
C ASP A 129 -4.11 8.70 -11.79
N LEU A 130 -4.70 7.57 -11.39
CA LEU A 130 -5.04 6.46 -12.27
C LEU A 130 -6.50 6.54 -12.68
N PHE A 131 -6.79 6.09 -13.90
CA PHE A 131 -8.14 6.05 -14.47
C PHE A 131 -8.69 4.62 -14.39
N VAL A 132 -9.73 4.43 -13.60
CA VAL A 132 -10.32 3.13 -13.28
C VAL A 132 -11.82 3.17 -13.50
N GLU A 133 -12.43 2.11 -14.00
CA GLU A 133 -13.89 2.07 -14.18
C GLU A 133 -14.64 2.03 -12.84
N GLY A 134 -14.04 1.40 -11.83
CA GLY A 134 -14.61 1.22 -10.51
C GLY A 134 -14.65 2.51 -9.69
N ASP A 135 -15.77 2.72 -9.02
CA ASP A 135 -16.07 3.91 -8.23
C ASP A 135 -15.89 3.71 -6.74
N ARG A 136 -15.51 2.50 -6.31
CA ARG A 136 -15.29 2.14 -4.91
C ARG A 136 -14.20 1.09 -4.76
N ILE A 137 -13.57 1.10 -3.58
CA ILE A 137 -12.64 0.06 -3.15
C ILE A 137 -13.46 -1.07 -2.51
N VAL A 138 -13.18 -2.30 -2.90
CA VAL A 138 -13.87 -3.52 -2.40
C VAL A 138 -12.93 -4.55 -1.78
N GLY A 139 -11.63 -4.41 -2.01
CA GLY A 139 -10.58 -5.23 -1.44
C GLY A 139 -9.38 -4.37 -1.10
N VAL A 140 -8.70 -4.70 -0.01
CA VAL A 140 -7.48 -4.01 0.42
C VAL A 140 -6.50 -5.03 0.94
N VAL A 141 -5.24 -4.91 0.53
CA VAL A 141 -4.14 -5.70 1.07
C VAL A 141 -2.91 -4.82 1.21
N MET A 142 -2.10 -5.09 2.23
CA MET A 142 -0.76 -4.53 2.39
C MET A 142 0.23 -5.67 2.20
N TRP A 143 1.24 -5.47 1.38
CA TRP A 143 2.17 -6.54 1.06
C TRP A 143 3.60 -6.04 0.89
N SER A 144 4.51 -7.00 1.03
CA SER A 144 5.92 -6.87 0.68
C SER A 144 6.19 -7.84 -0.48
N GLU A 145 6.60 -7.32 -1.63
CA GLU A 145 7.11 -8.10 -2.76
C GLU A 145 8.63 -7.94 -2.77
N VAL A 146 9.31 -9.07 -2.62
CA VAL A 146 10.74 -9.10 -2.34
C VAL A 146 11.43 -9.96 -3.38
N PHE A 147 12.22 -9.34 -4.25
CA PHE A 147 12.96 -10.02 -5.31
C PHE A 147 14.34 -10.51 -4.85
N ALA A 148 14.55 -10.54 -3.53
CA ALA A 148 15.75 -11.09 -2.91
C ALA A 148 15.59 -12.57 -2.59
N ARG A 149 16.72 -13.26 -2.44
CA ARG A 149 16.73 -14.66 -2.01
C ARG A 149 16.31 -14.76 -0.55
N CYS A 150 15.75 -15.89 -0.13
CA CYS A 150 15.24 -16.07 1.22
C CYS A 150 16.34 -15.97 2.30
N GLU A 151 17.60 -16.23 1.95
CA GLU A 151 18.77 -16.15 2.83
C GLU A 151 19.44 -14.77 2.86
N HIS A 152 18.99 -13.81 2.03
CA HIS A 152 19.52 -12.45 2.07
C HIS A 152 19.21 -11.78 3.43
N PRO A 153 19.97 -10.72 3.80
CA PRO A 153 19.75 -10.01 5.05
C PRO A 153 18.29 -9.61 5.28
N SER A 154 17.87 -9.67 6.54
CA SER A 154 16.50 -9.34 6.94
C SER A 154 16.13 -7.91 6.54
N VAL A 155 14.88 -7.72 6.15
CA VAL A 155 14.24 -6.44 5.86
C VAL A 155 12.96 -6.39 6.68
N GLY A 156 12.69 -5.22 7.26
CA GLY A 156 11.58 -5.01 8.17
C GLY A 156 10.76 -3.79 7.77
N VAL A 157 9.43 -3.95 7.71
CA VAL A 157 8.48 -2.84 7.57
C VAL A 157 7.40 -2.92 8.62
N ARG A 158 6.78 -1.79 8.95
CA ARG A 158 5.60 -1.69 9.81
C ARG A 158 4.46 -1.01 9.09
N TRP A 159 3.26 -1.57 9.28
CA TRP A 159 2.00 -1.00 8.84
C TRP A 159 1.18 -0.56 10.06
N SER A 160 0.76 0.71 10.11
CA SER A 160 -0.04 1.25 11.21
C SER A 160 -1.15 2.19 10.73
N ASP A 161 -2.07 2.53 11.62
CA ASP A 161 -3.13 3.53 11.41
C ASP A 161 -3.96 3.37 10.12
N PRO A 162 -4.42 2.15 9.79
CA PRO A 162 -5.25 1.93 8.61
C PRO A 162 -6.61 2.61 8.79
N THR A 163 -7.01 3.42 7.81
CA THR A 163 -8.32 4.07 7.78
C THR A 163 -8.95 3.96 6.40
N ALA A 164 -10.23 3.61 6.36
CA ALA A 164 -11.05 3.73 5.15
C ALA A 164 -12.17 4.76 5.34
N VAL A 165 -12.60 5.35 4.24
CA VAL A 165 -13.74 6.27 4.18
C VAL A 165 -14.70 5.68 3.15
N THR A 166 -15.97 5.49 3.55
CA THR A 166 -17.02 5.01 2.66
C THR A 166 -17.43 6.08 1.65
N VAL A 167 -18.28 5.70 0.68
CA VAL A 167 -18.73 6.62 -0.37
C VAL A 167 -19.53 7.80 0.19
N ASP A 168 -20.28 7.57 1.28
CA ASP A 168 -21.04 8.55 2.06
C ASP A 168 -20.19 9.30 3.11
N GLY A 169 -18.86 9.13 3.11
CA GLY A 169 -17.94 9.90 3.95
C GLY A 169 -17.72 9.36 5.36
N ARG A 170 -18.29 8.19 5.70
CA ARG A 170 -18.11 7.59 7.03
C ARG A 170 -16.74 6.94 7.17
N LEU A 171 -16.06 7.22 8.28
CA LEU A 171 -14.83 6.53 8.65
C LEU A 171 -15.13 5.08 9.04
N VAL A 172 -14.27 4.17 8.57
CA VAL A 172 -14.30 2.74 8.88
C VAL A 172 -13.01 2.39 9.61
N PRO A 173 -13.08 2.00 10.91
CA PRO A 173 -11.91 1.50 11.62
C PRO A 173 -11.52 0.12 11.07
N ILE A 174 -10.23 -0.16 11.04
CA ILE A 174 -9.68 -1.45 10.57
C ILE A 174 -8.88 -2.06 11.74
N PRO A 175 -9.58 -2.63 12.74
CA PRO A 175 -8.96 -3.13 13.97
C PRO A 175 -8.17 -4.43 13.79
N ARG A 176 -8.38 -5.11 12.65
CA ARG A 176 -7.87 -6.46 12.42
C ARG A 176 -7.51 -6.65 10.96
N VAL A 177 -6.48 -7.45 10.72
CA VAL A 177 -6.01 -7.87 9.40
C VAL A 177 -5.75 -9.38 9.39
N SER A 178 -5.94 -10.03 8.24
CA SER A 178 -5.60 -11.44 8.07
C SER A 178 -4.23 -11.57 7.41
N VAL A 179 -3.41 -12.49 7.92
CA VAL A 179 -2.07 -12.77 7.39
C VAL A 179 -2.16 -13.69 6.18
N ASN A 180 -1.43 -13.36 5.12
CA ASN A 180 -1.25 -14.21 3.96
C ASN A 180 0.22 -14.31 3.59
N TYR A 181 0.68 -15.51 3.22
CA TYR A 181 2.04 -15.74 2.73
C TYR A 181 1.97 -16.44 1.38
N GLN A 182 2.85 -16.04 0.46
CA GLN A 182 3.02 -16.74 -0.80
C GLN A 182 3.68 -18.11 -0.55
N SER A 183 3.22 -19.14 -1.26
CA SER A 183 3.81 -20.46 -1.16
C SER A 183 5.22 -20.47 -1.74
N HIS A 184 6.06 -21.43 -1.34
CA HIS A 184 7.38 -21.57 -1.95
C HIS A 184 7.31 -21.95 -3.44
N ALA A 185 6.28 -22.72 -3.83
CA ALA A 185 6.06 -23.09 -5.24
C ALA A 185 5.78 -21.85 -6.12
N ASP A 186 5.18 -20.82 -5.54
CA ASP A 186 4.89 -19.56 -6.21
C ASP A 186 6.03 -18.54 -6.07
N GLY A 187 7.19 -18.91 -5.50
CA GLY A 187 8.34 -18.02 -5.30
C GLY A 187 8.39 -17.32 -3.93
N GLY A 188 7.53 -17.70 -2.99
CA GLY A 188 7.54 -17.21 -1.62
C GLY A 188 8.63 -17.84 -0.74
N CYS A 189 8.90 -17.20 0.40
CA CYS A 189 9.85 -17.71 1.39
C CYS A 189 9.13 -18.27 2.63
N ALA A 190 9.67 -19.33 3.23
CA ALA A 190 9.15 -19.89 4.47
C ALA A 190 9.56 -19.10 5.73
N ASN A 191 10.57 -18.22 5.60
CA ASN A 191 11.17 -17.44 6.68
C ASN A 191 10.75 -15.96 6.65
N THR A 192 9.47 -15.72 6.34
CA THR A 192 8.84 -14.40 6.47
C THR A 192 7.78 -14.47 7.54
N ASP A 193 7.76 -13.49 8.45
CA ASP A 193 6.79 -13.41 9.55
C ASP A 193 6.09 -12.05 9.57
N SER A 194 4.78 -12.07 9.81
CA SER A 194 3.96 -10.88 10.06
C SER A 194 3.42 -10.95 11.48
N ARG A 195 3.75 -9.99 12.34
CA ARG A 195 3.36 -9.99 13.76
C ARG A 195 3.01 -8.59 14.26
N PRO A 196 2.05 -8.45 15.19
CA PRO A 196 1.78 -7.17 15.81
C PRO A 196 2.94 -6.76 16.72
N ASP A 197 3.21 -5.47 16.80
CA ASP A 197 4.03 -4.85 17.86
C ASP A 197 3.19 -3.80 18.62
N ALA A 198 3.82 -2.87 19.35
CA ALA A 198 3.10 -1.84 20.10
C ALA A 198 2.43 -0.79 19.21
N THR A 199 2.88 -0.64 17.96
CA THR A 199 2.50 0.45 17.05
C THR A 199 1.66 -0.05 15.88
N GLY A 200 1.93 -1.24 15.36
CA GLY A 200 1.28 -1.74 14.15
C GLY A 200 1.51 -3.22 13.91
N VAL A 201 1.43 -3.63 12.64
CA VAL A 201 1.81 -4.97 12.19
C VAL A 201 3.15 -4.87 11.46
N ALA A 202 4.18 -5.53 12.01
CA ALA A 202 5.50 -5.59 11.42
C ALA A 202 5.65 -6.85 10.54
N GLN A 203 6.23 -6.68 9.35
CA GLN A 203 6.61 -7.75 8.45
C GLN A 203 8.12 -7.83 8.38
N TRP A 204 8.67 -9.02 8.60
CA TRP A 204 10.11 -9.27 8.59
C TRP A 204 10.45 -10.43 7.67
N THR A 205 11.48 -10.26 6.83
CA THR A 205 12.08 -11.35 6.05
C THR A 205 13.21 -12.02 6.85
N THR A 206 13.61 -13.22 6.45
CA THR A 206 14.78 -13.92 7.01
C THR A 206 14.69 -14.13 8.52
N VAL A 207 13.48 -14.40 9.02
CA VAL A 207 13.21 -14.71 10.44
C VAL A 207 12.36 -15.98 10.54
N THR A 208 12.37 -16.62 11.70
CA THR A 208 11.45 -17.73 11.98
C THR A 208 10.01 -17.24 11.89
N ARG A 209 9.22 -17.86 11.02
CA ARG A 209 7.77 -17.63 10.98
C ARG A 209 7.14 -18.20 12.24
N THR A 210 6.43 -17.35 12.97
CA THR A 210 5.72 -17.71 14.21
C THR A 210 4.21 -17.55 14.05
N VAL A 211 3.77 -16.70 13.13
CA VAL A 211 2.36 -16.47 12.83
C VAL A 211 1.95 -17.27 11.60
N ALA A 212 0.93 -18.11 11.75
CA ALA A 212 0.44 -18.96 10.67
C ALA A 212 -0.35 -18.16 9.62
N GLN A 213 -0.40 -18.67 8.38
CA GLN A 213 -1.28 -18.16 7.33
C GLN A 213 -2.75 -18.17 7.79
N GLY A 214 -3.51 -17.14 7.42
CA GLY A 214 -4.91 -16.95 7.81
C GLY A 214 -5.10 -16.43 9.24
N THR A 215 -4.03 -16.29 10.04
CA THR A 215 -4.15 -15.72 11.39
C THR A 215 -4.66 -14.29 11.30
N VAL A 216 -5.64 -13.96 12.14
CA VAL A 216 -6.16 -12.60 12.26
C VAL A 216 -5.39 -11.87 13.35
N LEU A 217 -4.66 -10.82 12.98
CA LEU A 217 -3.90 -9.97 13.87
C LEU A 217 -4.70 -8.72 14.23
N ALA A 218 -4.57 -8.26 15.47
CA ALA A 218 -5.00 -6.92 15.86
C ALA A 218 -4.06 -5.88 15.25
N VAL A 219 -4.61 -4.71 14.89
CA VAL A 219 -3.83 -3.54 14.52
C VAL A 219 -3.89 -2.54 15.69
N PRO A 220 -2.80 -2.36 16.46
CA PRO A 220 -2.75 -1.37 17.53
C PRO A 220 -3.18 0.02 17.06
N GLY A 221 -3.81 0.81 17.95
CA GLY A 221 -4.18 2.21 17.68
C GLY A 221 -5.35 2.45 16.70
N SER A 222 -5.78 1.43 15.94
CA SER A 222 -6.77 1.57 14.87
C SER A 222 -8.25 1.66 15.29
N GLY A 223 -8.54 1.86 16.59
CA GLY A 223 -9.86 2.28 17.06
C GLY A 223 -10.53 1.39 18.13
N ALA A 224 -9.95 1.28 19.33
CA ALA A 224 -10.83 1.35 20.50
C ALA A 224 -11.29 2.81 20.58
N ALA A 225 -12.60 3.06 20.39
CA ALA A 225 -13.16 4.37 20.71
C ALA A 225 -12.74 4.72 22.14
N ALA A 226 -12.21 5.93 22.35
CA ALA A 226 -12.00 6.41 23.72
C ALA A 226 -13.35 6.31 24.47
N PRO A 227 -13.38 5.77 25.70
CA PRO A 227 -14.61 5.78 26.48
C PRO A 227 -15.05 7.24 26.62
N VAL A 228 -16.27 7.53 26.19
CA VAL A 228 -16.90 8.84 26.42
C VAL A 228 -16.92 9.03 27.94
N PRO A 229 -16.30 10.08 28.51
CA PRO A 229 -16.43 10.33 29.92
C PRO A 229 -17.91 10.57 30.21
N SER A 230 -18.49 9.73 31.07
CA SER A 230 -19.76 10.06 31.71
C SER A 230 -19.53 11.35 32.50
N GLY A 231 -20.06 12.45 31.97
CA GLY A 231 -20.07 13.74 32.66
C GLY A 231 -20.84 13.66 33.98
N PRO A 232 -20.62 14.62 34.89
CA PRO A 232 -21.20 14.63 36.24
C PRO A 232 -22.73 14.71 36.24
#